data_AF-A0A8T9C3I0-F1
#
_entry.id   AF-A0A8T9C3I0-F1
#
_cell.length_a   1.000
_cell.length_b   1.000
_cell.length_c   1.000
_cell.angle_alpha   90.00
_cell.angle_beta   90.00
_cell.angle_gamma   90.00
#
_symmetry.space_group_name_H-M   'P 1'
#
loop_
_entity.id
_entity.type
_entity.pdbx_description
1 polymer ?
#
loop_
_entity_poly.entity_id
_entity_poly.type
_entity_poly.pdbx_seq_one_letter_code
_entity_poly.pdbx_strand_id
1 'polypeptide(L)'
;MSSNTANLPPYSEKHIPNEISAPDSQTTSNRIAGTIQTCSIRDFQVDYLTLVRDSATSYHISLTVDPTPLYRIELVSSSSKVGDIQIFPATDSAPIAAARLSVNPKSKSEPLATMCTSSPHLPDAIWRPSLTRKSMFSSDEYQTSMPIITMPGRAATPRQFSWRTGSVAEPFYQLWWEGPLPFVPSSMFMADQRGSEYVFATLARKAVEGGENLVQIRRGGGLAFELSVILELFVILQSKKTQLL
;
A
#
# COMPACT_ATOMS: atom_id res chain seq x y z
N MET A 1 -27.68 22.02 24.74
CA MET A 1 -26.44 22.05 23.96
C MET A 1 -25.53 20.96 24.52
N SER A 2 -25.41 19.81 23.86
CA SER A 2 -24.59 18.69 24.33
C SER A 2 -23.39 18.50 23.40
N SER A 3 -22.22 18.82 23.93
CA SER A 3 -20.92 18.53 23.32
C SER A 3 -20.46 17.13 23.75
N ASN A 4 -20.51 16.16 22.85
CA ASN A 4 -19.80 14.89 23.02
C ASN A 4 -18.41 15.04 22.39
N THR A 5 -17.41 15.32 23.21
CA THR A 5 -15.99 15.27 22.85
C THR A 5 -15.52 13.82 22.83
N ALA A 6 -15.37 13.26 21.63
CA ALA A 6 -14.67 12.00 21.39
C ALA A 6 -13.16 12.23 21.64
N ASN A 7 -12.72 12.00 22.86
CA ASN A 7 -11.30 12.01 23.21
C ASN A 7 -10.65 10.72 22.66
N LEU A 8 -9.94 10.82 21.54
CA LEU A 8 -8.92 9.85 21.15
C LEU A 8 -7.71 9.99 22.10
N PRO A 9 -7.01 8.89 22.44
CA PRO A 9 -5.87 8.96 23.35
C PRO A 9 -4.70 9.73 22.72
N PRO A 10 -3.87 10.42 23.52
CA PRO A 10 -2.78 11.25 23.04
C PRO A 10 -1.66 10.42 22.42
N TYR A 11 -1.07 10.97 21.36
CA TYR A 11 0.11 10.44 20.67
C TYR A 11 1.23 10.14 21.67
N SER A 12 1.68 8.89 21.71
CA SER A 12 2.87 8.47 22.46
C SER A 12 3.82 7.78 21.48
N GLU A 13 4.89 8.47 21.10
CA GLU A 13 6.07 7.86 20.50
C GLU A 13 6.66 6.86 21.49
N LYS A 14 6.39 5.58 21.31
CA LYS A 14 7.09 4.53 22.06
C LYS A 14 8.37 4.17 21.31
N HIS A 15 9.49 4.44 21.98
CA HIS A 15 10.82 3.93 21.65
C HIS A 15 10.80 2.40 21.50
N ILE A 16 11.45 1.92 20.43
CA ILE A 16 11.65 0.52 20.08
C ILE A 16 12.73 -0.09 21.00
N PRO A 17 12.46 -1.17 21.77
CA PRO A 17 13.53 -2.07 22.20
C PRO A 17 13.81 -3.05 21.07
N ASN A 18 15.10 -3.21 20.74
CA ASN A 18 15.61 -4.30 19.92
C ASN A 18 15.23 -5.65 20.55
N GLU A 19 14.41 -6.47 19.90
CA GLU A 19 14.35 -7.90 20.22
C GLU A 19 13.97 -8.75 19.00
N ILE A 20 15.01 -9.44 18.51
CA ILE A 20 15.08 -10.84 18.06
C ILE A 20 13.89 -11.37 17.24
N SER A 21 14.18 -11.58 15.97
CA SER A 21 13.38 -12.28 14.97
C SER A 21 13.04 -13.71 15.42
N ALA A 22 11.77 -13.98 15.69
CA ALA A 22 11.23 -15.34 15.62
C ALA A 22 10.86 -15.65 14.15
N PRO A 23 11.09 -16.88 13.65
CA PRO A 23 10.65 -17.26 12.31
C PRO A 23 9.14 -17.48 12.35
N ASP A 24 8.38 -16.60 11.69
CA ASP A 24 6.94 -16.77 11.44
C ASP A 24 6.70 -18.07 10.66
N SER A 25 6.46 -19.13 11.41
CA SER A 25 6.19 -20.46 10.94
C SER A 25 4.67 -20.63 10.88
N GLN A 26 4.02 -20.00 9.90
CA GLN A 26 2.69 -20.36 9.36
C GLN A 26 2.24 -19.25 8.41
N THR A 27 2.41 -19.43 7.09
CA THR A 27 1.68 -18.74 6.00
C THR A 27 2.28 -19.04 4.61
N THR A 28 2.65 -20.29 4.36
CA THR A 28 3.55 -20.63 3.24
C THR A 28 2.92 -21.21 1.98
N SER A 29 1.59 -21.36 1.84
CA SER A 29 1.04 -21.98 0.61
C SER A 29 0.33 -21.04 -0.39
N ASN A 30 -0.17 -19.86 -0.01
CA ASN A 30 -1.10 -19.07 -0.85
C ASN A 30 -0.70 -17.58 -0.98
N ARG A 31 0.58 -17.26 -1.21
CA ARG A 31 1.08 -15.88 -1.31
C ARG A 31 1.70 -15.57 -2.66
N ILE A 32 1.41 -14.39 -3.21
CA ILE A 32 1.97 -13.86 -4.46
C ILE A 32 3.50 -13.77 -4.42
N ALA A 33 4.05 -13.29 -3.31
CA ALA A 33 5.50 -13.21 -3.13
C ALA A 33 6.20 -14.59 -3.09
N GLY A 34 5.47 -15.70 -3.02
CA GLY A 34 6.03 -17.01 -2.73
C GLY A 34 6.94 -16.97 -1.50
N THR A 35 8.00 -17.77 -1.48
CA THR A 35 9.09 -17.68 -0.48
C THR A 35 10.09 -16.55 -0.77
N ILE A 36 9.90 -15.78 -1.85
CA ILE A 36 10.86 -14.78 -2.31
C ILE A 36 10.61 -13.46 -1.58
N GLN A 37 11.38 -13.26 -0.53
CA GLN A 37 11.27 -12.09 0.35
C GLN A 37 12.01 -10.85 -0.16
N THR A 38 12.42 -10.75 -1.45
CA THR A 38 13.53 -9.83 -1.80
C THR A 38 13.38 -9.14 -3.15
N CYS A 39 13.42 -7.80 -3.16
CA CYS A 39 13.24 -7.04 -4.38
C CYS A 39 14.59 -6.92 -5.10
N SER A 40 14.84 -7.82 -6.06
CA SER A 40 15.94 -7.63 -6.99
C SER A 40 15.56 -6.57 -8.01
N ILE A 41 16.10 -5.37 -7.81
CA ILE A 41 15.90 -4.22 -8.70
C ILE A 41 16.47 -4.48 -10.10
N ARG A 42 17.42 -5.42 -10.25
CA ARG A 42 18.01 -5.78 -11.55
C ARG A 42 17.20 -6.79 -12.34
N ASP A 43 16.39 -7.62 -11.70
CA ASP A 43 15.70 -8.70 -12.39
C ASP A 43 14.42 -8.23 -13.08
N PHE A 44 14.00 -6.98 -12.82
CA PHE A 44 12.79 -6.34 -13.38
C PHE A 44 11.53 -7.22 -13.30
N GLN A 45 11.48 -8.15 -12.33
CA GLN A 45 10.34 -9.01 -12.15
C GLN A 45 9.19 -8.23 -11.53
N VAL A 46 8.01 -8.42 -12.13
CA VAL A 46 6.77 -7.75 -11.75
C VAL A 46 5.69 -8.81 -11.60
N ASP A 47 4.94 -8.72 -10.52
CA ASP A 47 3.72 -9.47 -10.32
C ASP A 47 2.55 -8.65 -10.90
N TYR A 48 1.78 -9.30 -11.76
CA TYR A 48 0.60 -8.73 -12.39
C TYR A 48 -0.63 -9.23 -11.66
N LEU A 49 -1.36 -8.30 -11.07
CA LEU A 49 -2.55 -8.56 -10.28
C LEU A 49 -3.77 -8.00 -10.99
N THR A 50 -4.82 -8.79 -11.06
CA THR A 50 -6.14 -8.33 -11.53
C THR A 50 -6.97 -7.91 -10.32
N LEU A 51 -7.50 -6.69 -10.38
CA LEU A 51 -8.49 -6.17 -9.43
C LEU A 51 -9.87 -6.20 -10.08
N VAL A 52 -10.74 -7.04 -9.53
CA VAL A 52 -12.12 -7.16 -10.00
C VAL A 52 -13.06 -6.70 -8.91
N ARG A 53 -14.07 -5.93 -9.30
CA ARG A 53 -15.11 -5.46 -8.41
C ARG A 53 -16.19 -6.52 -8.24
N ASP A 54 -16.43 -6.95 -7.01
CA ASP A 54 -17.51 -7.88 -6.67
C ASP A 54 -18.80 -7.14 -6.32
N SER A 55 -18.68 -6.01 -5.62
CA SER A 55 -19.83 -5.20 -5.20
C SER A 55 -19.49 -3.71 -5.14
N ALA A 56 -20.47 -2.89 -4.72
CA ALA A 56 -20.23 -1.47 -4.54
C ALA A 56 -19.07 -1.16 -3.57
N THR A 57 -18.81 -2.06 -2.62
CA THR A 57 -17.88 -1.90 -1.51
C THR A 57 -16.86 -3.03 -1.38
N SER A 58 -16.77 -3.94 -2.35
CA SER A 58 -15.84 -5.06 -2.28
C SER A 58 -15.17 -5.38 -3.61
N TYR A 59 -13.94 -5.85 -3.51
CA TYR A 59 -13.08 -6.24 -4.62
C TYR A 59 -12.36 -7.53 -4.28
N HIS A 60 -12.04 -8.33 -5.30
CA HIS A 60 -11.06 -9.41 -5.16
C HIS A 60 -9.81 -9.12 -5.98
N ILE A 61 -8.70 -9.67 -5.49
CA ILE A 61 -7.39 -9.61 -6.14
C ILE A 61 -6.98 -11.03 -6.48
N SER A 62 -6.62 -11.25 -7.74
CA SER A 62 -6.00 -12.50 -8.21
C SER A 62 -4.74 -12.20 -9.00
N LEU A 63 -3.94 -13.21 -9.30
CA LEU A 63 -2.86 -13.09 -10.27
C LEU A 63 -3.46 -13.14 -11.68
N THR A 64 -2.80 -12.51 -12.65
CA THR A 64 -3.22 -12.66 -14.06
C THR A 64 -2.96 -14.07 -14.59
N VAL A 65 -1.95 -14.75 -14.05
CA VAL A 65 -1.58 -16.13 -14.43
C VAL A 65 -2.38 -17.21 -13.69
N ASP A 66 -3.01 -16.85 -12.58
CA ASP A 66 -3.88 -17.72 -11.79
C ASP A 66 -5.06 -16.91 -11.25
N PRO A 67 -6.27 -17.11 -11.80
CA PRO A 67 -7.45 -16.33 -11.44
C PRO A 67 -8.02 -16.69 -10.05
N THR A 68 -7.41 -17.64 -9.33
CA THR A 68 -7.80 -17.94 -7.95
C THR A 68 -7.67 -16.69 -7.07
N PRO A 69 -8.75 -16.23 -6.40
CA PRO A 69 -8.68 -15.06 -5.53
C PRO A 69 -7.69 -15.27 -4.39
N LEU A 70 -6.82 -14.29 -4.19
CA LEU A 70 -5.79 -14.28 -3.15
C LEU A 70 -6.22 -13.40 -1.97
N TYR A 71 -6.76 -12.22 -2.29
CA TYR A 71 -7.27 -11.29 -1.29
C TYR A 71 -8.67 -10.81 -1.64
N ARG A 72 -9.43 -10.51 -0.59
CA ARG A 72 -10.66 -9.73 -0.66
C ARG A 72 -10.41 -8.37 0.00
N ILE A 73 -10.81 -7.30 -0.66
CA ILE A 73 -10.77 -5.94 -0.12
C ILE A 73 -12.19 -5.52 0.20
N GLU A 74 -12.38 -4.95 1.37
CA GLU A 74 -13.66 -4.39 1.80
C GLU A 74 -13.51 -2.91 2.13
N LEU A 75 -14.43 -2.11 1.59
CA LEU A 75 -14.59 -0.69 1.84
C LEU A 75 -15.73 -0.51 2.83
N VAL A 76 -15.39 -0.27 4.09
CA VAL A 76 -16.37 -0.24 5.16
C VAL A 76 -16.92 1.17 5.30
N SER A 77 -18.23 1.32 5.12
CA SER A 77 -18.92 2.62 5.18
C SER A 77 -19.32 3.04 6.59
N SER A 78 -19.42 2.07 7.51
CA SER A 78 -19.60 2.31 8.93
C SER A 78 -18.23 2.32 9.62
N SER A 79 -18.08 3.16 10.65
CA SER A 79 -16.94 3.13 11.58
C SER A 79 -16.86 1.73 12.22
N SER A 80 -16.21 0.80 11.54
CA SER A 80 -15.99 -0.55 12.03
C SER A 80 -14.74 -0.60 12.89
N LYS A 81 -14.68 -1.61 13.77
CA LYS A 81 -13.73 -1.67 14.89
C LYS A 81 -12.24 -1.70 14.49
N VAL A 82 -11.90 -1.93 13.22
CA VAL A 82 -10.51 -2.12 12.77
C VAL A 82 -10.06 -0.98 11.84
N GLY A 83 -10.77 -0.72 10.73
CA GLY A 83 -10.47 0.38 9.80
C GLY A 83 -11.53 0.54 8.68
N ASP A 84 -11.39 1.59 7.87
CA ASP A 84 -12.30 1.96 6.77
C ASP A 84 -12.03 1.16 5.48
N ILE A 85 -10.79 0.74 5.27
CA ILE A 85 -10.39 -0.16 4.17
C ILE A 85 -9.71 -1.37 4.81
N GLN A 86 -10.15 -2.58 4.47
CA GLN A 86 -9.62 -3.82 5.05
C GLN A 86 -9.26 -4.82 3.95
N ILE A 87 -8.16 -5.54 4.15
CA ILE A 87 -7.72 -6.63 3.28
C ILE A 87 -7.81 -7.93 4.07
N PHE A 88 -8.47 -8.90 3.48
CA PHE A 88 -8.63 -10.27 3.98
C PHE A 88 -7.94 -11.25 3.02
N PRO A 89 -7.37 -12.34 3.52
CA PRO A 89 -7.14 -13.52 2.68
C PRO A 89 -8.47 -13.97 2.07
N ALA A 90 -8.45 -14.50 0.83
CA ALA A 90 -9.68 -14.90 0.15
C ALA A 90 -10.53 -15.93 0.91
N THR A 91 -9.89 -16.76 1.74
CA THR A 91 -10.54 -17.86 2.48
C THR A 91 -10.78 -17.55 3.96
N ASP A 92 -10.27 -16.42 4.48
CA ASP A 92 -10.31 -16.10 5.91
C ASP A 92 -11.24 -14.90 6.18
N SER A 93 -11.73 -14.84 7.41
CA SER A 93 -12.58 -13.78 7.94
C SER A 93 -11.81 -12.72 8.73
N ALA A 94 -10.56 -12.99 9.12
CA ALA A 94 -9.75 -12.02 9.86
C ALA A 94 -9.00 -11.07 8.90
N PRO A 95 -9.06 -9.74 9.12
CA PRO A 95 -8.30 -8.80 8.30
C PRO A 95 -6.81 -8.94 8.60
N ILE A 96 -5.99 -9.01 7.54
CA ILE A 96 -4.52 -9.07 7.61
C ILE A 96 -3.88 -7.69 7.45
N ALA A 97 -4.59 -6.75 6.84
CA ALA A 97 -4.18 -5.36 6.74
C ALA A 97 -5.40 -4.44 6.74
N ALA A 98 -5.23 -3.20 7.21
CA ALA A 98 -6.28 -2.22 7.23
C ALA A 98 -5.74 -0.79 7.13
N ALA A 99 -6.57 0.13 6.63
CA ALA A 99 -6.33 1.55 6.66
C ALA A 99 -7.52 2.29 7.30
N ARG A 100 -7.20 3.32 8.07
CA ARG A 100 -8.13 4.30 8.64
C ARG A 100 -7.94 5.61 7.91
N LEU A 101 -8.97 6.07 7.22
CA LEU A 101 -8.96 7.34 6.48
C LEU A 101 -8.93 8.50 7.46
N SER A 102 -8.24 9.57 7.07
CA SER A 102 -8.23 10.81 7.86
C SER A 102 -9.63 11.43 7.88
N VAL A 103 -10.01 11.92 9.05
CA VAL A 103 -11.24 12.72 9.25
C VAL A 103 -11.11 14.08 8.55
N ASN A 104 -9.88 14.56 8.32
CA ASN A 104 -9.60 15.81 7.66
C ASN A 104 -8.70 15.62 6.41
N PRO A 105 -9.22 15.00 5.34
CA PRO A 105 -8.43 14.66 4.15
C PRO A 105 -7.96 15.88 3.33
N LYS A 106 -8.45 17.09 3.67
CA LYS A 106 -8.03 18.36 3.05
C LYS A 106 -6.86 19.01 3.77
N SER A 107 -6.54 18.57 4.99
CA SER A 107 -5.37 19.05 5.72
C SER A 107 -4.11 18.74 4.93
N LYS A 108 -3.21 19.73 4.83
CA LYS A 108 -1.91 19.56 4.17
C LYS A 108 -0.87 18.94 5.11
N SER A 109 -1.08 19.08 6.42
CA SER A 109 -0.15 18.60 7.45
C SER A 109 -0.50 17.20 7.95
N GLU A 110 -1.71 16.71 7.67
CA GLU A 110 -2.13 15.38 8.09
C GLU A 110 -2.03 14.38 6.94
N PRO A 111 -1.62 13.13 7.25
CA PRO A 111 -1.66 12.05 6.27
C PRO A 111 -3.10 11.75 5.85
N LEU A 112 -3.29 11.27 4.62
CA LEU A 112 -4.63 10.86 4.14
C LEU A 112 -5.17 9.64 4.87
N ALA A 113 -4.29 8.79 5.41
CA ALA A 113 -4.68 7.63 6.19
C ALA A 113 -3.60 7.23 7.21
N THR A 114 -4.00 6.38 8.15
CA THR A 114 -3.08 5.53 8.91
C THR A 114 -3.32 4.09 8.53
N MET A 115 -2.26 3.30 8.39
CA MET A 115 -2.36 1.91 7.94
C MET A 115 -1.62 0.94 8.84
N CYS A 116 -2.11 -0.29 8.85
CA CYS A 116 -1.51 -1.42 9.50
C CYS A 116 -1.45 -2.57 8.48
N THR A 117 -0.26 -3.14 8.27
CA THR A 117 -0.03 -4.24 7.32
C THR A 117 0.30 -5.57 7.99
N SER A 118 0.01 -5.67 9.29
CA SER A 118 0.15 -6.91 10.07
C SER A 118 -0.90 -6.96 11.16
N SER A 119 -1.81 -7.93 11.07
CA SER A 119 -2.78 -8.29 12.12
C SER A 119 -3.47 -7.08 12.79
N PRO A 120 -4.18 -6.22 12.02
CA PRO A 120 -4.76 -4.98 12.51
C PRO A 120 -5.83 -5.13 13.61
N HIS A 121 -6.29 -6.36 13.84
CA HIS A 121 -7.26 -6.73 14.87
C HIS A 121 -6.63 -6.98 16.26
N LEU A 122 -5.30 -7.08 16.34
CA LEU A 122 -4.58 -7.31 17.59
C LEU A 122 -4.29 -5.99 18.35
N PRO A 123 -4.18 -6.02 19.69
CA PRO A 123 -3.95 -4.83 20.50
C PRO A 123 -2.54 -4.20 20.32
N ASP A 124 -1.57 -4.99 19.87
CA ASP A 124 -0.19 -4.58 19.58
C ASP A 124 0.03 -4.20 18.11
N ALA A 125 -1.06 -4.10 17.32
CA ALA A 125 -1.02 -3.71 15.93
C ALA A 125 -0.32 -2.35 15.73
N ILE A 126 0.67 -2.32 14.85
CA ILE A 126 1.44 -1.12 14.55
C ILE A 126 0.76 -0.35 13.41
N TRP A 127 0.21 0.81 13.75
CA TRP A 127 -0.41 1.74 12.81
C TRP A 127 0.58 2.84 12.43
N ARG A 128 0.76 3.06 11.13
CA ARG A 128 1.71 4.03 10.59
C ARG A 128 1.00 5.07 9.73
N PRO A 129 1.38 6.36 9.82
CA PRO A 129 0.85 7.37 8.91
C PRO A 129 1.26 7.04 7.47
N SER A 130 0.35 7.28 6.52
CA SER A 130 0.55 6.99 5.11
C SER A 130 -0.05 8.09 4.24
N LEU A 131 0.61 8.35 3.11
CA LEU A 131 0.19 9.32 2.09
C LEU A 131 0.04 10.77 2.61
N THR A 132 1.18 11.44 2.79
CA THR A 132 1.24 12.89 3.00
C THR A 132 1.32 13.61 1.66
N ARG A 133 0.59 14.72 1.45
CA ARG A 133 0.68 15.47 0.19
C ARG A 133 2.03 16.17 0.05
N LYS A 134 2.71 15.96 -1.07
CA LYS A 134 4.05 16.52 -1.36
C LYS A 134 3.99 17.82 -2.18
N SER A 135 3.08 17.91 -3.15
CA SER A 135 2.96 19.09 -4.05
C SER A 135 1.82 20.04 -3.65
N MET A 136 2.06 21.35 -3.82
CA MET A 136 1.05 22.41 -3.69
C MET A 136 0.30 22.72 -5.00
N PHE A 137 0.75 22.20 -6.15
CA PHE A 137 0.26 22.55 -7.49
C PHE A 137 -0.28 21.33 -8.26
N SER A 138 -0.75 21.56 -9.50
CA SER A 138 -1.67 20.75 -10.32
C SER A 138 -1.46 19.23 -10.46
N SER A 139 -0.35 18.66 -9.99
CA SER A 139 -0.15 17.21 -9.87
C SER A 139 -0.31 16.75 -8.41
N ASP A 140 -1.28 15.86 -8.18
CA ASP A 140 -1.44 15.16 -6.92
C ASP A 140 -0.27 14.16 -6.73
N GLU A 141 0.79 14.62 -6.07
CA GLU A 141 1.90 13.77 -5.60
C GLU A 141 1.76 13.53 -4.09
N TYR A 142 1.76 12.26 -3.70
CA TYR A 142 1.73 11.84 -2.30
C TYR A 142 3.06 11.18 -1.93
N GLN A 143 3.56 11.46 -0.74
CA GLN A 143 4.74 10.83 -0.17
C GLN A 143 4.33 9.85 0.92
N THR A 144 5.04 8.73 0.99
CA THR A 144 4.77 7.68 1.96
C THR A 144 6.05 6.94 2.35
N SER A 145 6.02 6.25 3.49
CA SER A 145 7.07 5.34 3.91
C SER A 145 6.55 3.91 4.01
N MET A 146 7.08 3.03 3.16
CA MET A 146 6.70 1.62 3.14
C MET A 146 7.85 0.73 3.63
N PRO A 147 7.57 -0.34 4.38
CA PRO A 147 8.59 -1.32 4.73
C PRO A 147 8.89 -2.17 3.49
N ILE A 148 10.14 -2.30 3.12
CA ILE A 148 10.54 -3.09 1.95
C ILE A 148 11.81 -3.89 2.22
N ILE A 149 11.86 -5.11 1.72
CA ILE A 149 13.05 -5.97 1.80
C ILE A 149 13.85 -5.82 0.50
N THR A 150 14.96 -5.09 0.58
CA THR A 150 15.83 -4.82 -0.59
C THR A 150 16.95 -5.84 -0.75
N MET A 151 17.15 -6.74 0.23
CA MET A 151 18.22 -7.73 0.24
C MET A 151 17.73 -9.07 0.82
N PRO A 152 18.05 -10.20 0.18
CA PRO A 152 17.85 -11.53 0.76
C PRO A 152 18.39 -11.73 2.16
N GLY A 153 17.58 -12.36 3.00
CA GLY A 153 17.90 -12.67 4.40
C GLY A 153 17.97 -11.46 5.32
N ARG A 154 17.55 -10.26 4.87
CA ARG A 154 17.50 -9.05 5.68
C ARG A 154 16.08 -8.69 6.08
N ALA A 155 15.93 -8.05 7.23
CA ALA A 155 14.64 -7.52 7.67
C ALA A 155 14.18 -6.38 6.75
N ALA A 156 12.86 -6.19 6.68
CA ALA A 156 12.27 -5.08 5.95
C ALA A 156 12.71 -3.75 6.57
N THR A 157 13.06 -2.77 5.73
CA THR A 157 13.43 -1.42 6.18
C THR A 157 12.45 -0.39 5.61
N PRO A 158 12.02 0.60 6.40
CA PRO A 158 11.20 1.70 5.88
C PRO A 158 11.96 2.49 4.81
N ARG A 159 11.33 2.68 3.65
CA ARG A 159 11.86 3.46 2.53
C ARG A 159 10.83 4.45 2.05
N GLN A 160 11.31 5.57 1.52
CA GLN A 160 10.45 6.64 1.05
C GLN A 160 10.03 6.36 -0.39
N PHE A 161 8.75 6.58 -0.66
CA PHE A 161 8.16 6.47 -1.97
C PHE A 161 7.29 7.68 -2.27
N SER A 162 7.09 7.97 -3.55
CA SER A 162 6.11 8.94 -4.02
C SER A 162 5.08 8.28 -4.94
N TRP A 163 3.81 8.46 -4.62
CA TRP A 163 2.73 8.20 -5.57
C TRP A 163 2.57 9.40 -6.47
N ARG A 164 2.77 9.17 -7.77
CA ARG A 164 2.39 10.12 -8.81
C ARG A 164 1.06 9.71 -9.38
N THR A 165 0.14 10.66 -9.43
CA THR A 165 -1.19 10.39 -9.95
C THR A 165 -1.53 11.37 -11.07
N GLY A 166 -2.13 10.83 -12.13
CA GLY A 166 -2.56 11.59 -13.29
C GLY A 166 -3.80 12.42 -13.03
N SER A 167 -4.19 13.19 -14.05
CA SER A 167 -5.44 13.95 -14.04
C SER A 167 -6.65 13.03 -14.05
N VAL A 168 -7.85 13.59 -13.85
CA VAL A 168 -9.10 12.82 -13.95
C VAL A 168 -9.32 12.30 -15.38
N ALA A 169 -8.86 13.04 -16.39
CA ALA A 169 -9.02 12.67 -17.81
C ALA A 169 -8.06 11.55 -18.23
N GLU A 170 -6.85 11.53 -17.67
CA GLU A 170 -5.84 10.49 -17.92
C GLU A 170 -5.29 9.97 -16.58
N PRO A 171 -6.07 9.12 -15.89
CA PRO A 171 -5.69 8.66 -14.56
C PRO A 171 -4.62 7.57 -14.66
N PHE A 172 -3.38 7.93 -14.35
CA PHE A 172 -2.33 6.96 -14.02
C PHE A 172 -2.06 6.96 -12.52
N TYR A 173 -1.58 5.84 -11.99
CA TYR A 173 -1.08 5.75 -10.62
C TYR A 173 0.23 4.99 -10.65
N GLN A 174 1.31 5.64 -10.21
CA GLN A 174 2.64 5.06 -10.18
C GLN A 174 3.29 5.32 -8.83
N LEU A 175 3.85 4.28 -8.25
CA LEU A 175 4.65 4.35 -7.03
C LEU A 175 6.13 4.39 -7.41
N TRP A 176 6.80 5.48 -7.03
CA TRP A 176 8.20 5.74 -7.32
C TRP A 176 9.06 5.63 -6.06
N TRP A 177 10.22 5.00 -6.18
CA TRP A 177 11.24 4.99 -5.14
C TRP A 177 11.90 6.38 -5.03
N GLU A 178 12.03 6.90 -3.80
CA GLU A 178 12.70 8.17 -3.53
C GLU A 178 14.11 7.95 -2.97
N GLY A 179 15.10 8.67 -3.53
CA GLY A 179 16.51 8.55 -3.17
C GLY A 179 17.26 7.47 -3.98
N PRO A 180 18.53 7.20 -3.65
CA PRO A 180 19.33 6.20 -4.36
C PRO A 180 18.73 4.79 -4.20
N LEU A 181 18.74 4.01 -5.28
CA LEU A 181 18.44 2.59 -5.21
C LEU A 181 19.52 1.86 -4.36
N PRO A 182 19.19 0.74 -3.72
CA PRO A 182 20.16 -0.14 -3.10
C PRO A 182 21.41 -0.35 -3.96
N PHE A 183 22.58 -0.21 -3.34
CA PHE A 183 23.90 -0.34 -3.96
C PHE A 183 24.27 0.74 -4.99
N VAL A 184 23.42 1.74 -5.23
CA VAL A 184 23.79 2.97 -5.96
C VAL A 184 24.35 3.98 -4.96
N PRO A 185 25.61 4.43 -5.11
CA PRO A 185 26.16 5.47 -4.25
C PRO A 185 25.34 6.76 -4.34
N SER A 186 25.09 7.43 -3.21
CA SER A 186 24.36 8.70 -3.18
C SER A 186 24.99 9.78 -4.07
N SER A 187 26.32 9.74 -4.26
CA SER A 187 27.06 10.64 -5.15
C SER A 187 26.75 10.44 -6.64
N MET A 188 26.22 9.28 -7.02
CA MET A 188 25.80 8.96 -8.38
C MET A 188 24.28 9.12 -8.58
N PHE A 189 23.55 9.49 -7.53
CA PHE A 189 22.10 9.65 -7.61
C PHE A 189 21.72 11.07 -8.05
N MET A 190 21.06 11.14 -9.21
CA MET A 190 20.50 12.36 -9.77
C MET A 190 18.98 12.18 -9.88
N ALA A 191 18.21 12.96 -9.11
CA ALA A 191 16.76 12.76 -8.95
C ALA A 191 15.94 12.98 -10.23
N ASP A 192 16.49 13.79 -11.14
CA ASP A 192 15.98 14.12 -12.47
C ASP A 192 16.25 13.04 -13.53
N GLN A 193 17.18 12.11 -13.27
CA GLN A 193 17.55 11.03 -14.20
C GLN A 193 16.95 9.67 -13.81
N ARG A 194 15.90 9.64 -12.99
CA ARG A 194 15.22 8.40 -12.59
C ARG A 194 14.47 7.78 -13.78
N GLY A 195 14.87 6.57 -14.19
CA GLY A 195 14.17 5.79 -15.19
C GLY A 195 13.08 4.87 -14.62
N SER A 196 12.64 3.91 -15.44
CA SER A 196 11.61 2.92 -15.08
C SER A 196 12.04 2.01 -13.92
N GLU A 197 13.33 1.90 -13.66
CA GLU A 197 13.90 1.16 -12.53
C GLU A 197 13.51 1.75 -11.16
N TYR A 198 13.01 2.98 -11.11
CA TYR A 198 12.47 3.58 -9.89
C TYR A 198 10.97 3.35 -9.71
N VAL A 199 10.27 2.75 -10.69
CA VAL A 199 8.84 2.46 -10.59
C VAL A 199 8.65 1.09 -9.92
N PHE A 200 7.96 1.09 -8.79
CA PHE A 200 7.74 -0.11 -7.97
C PHE A 200 6.30 -0.60 -7.99
N ALA A 201 5.36 0.25 -8.37
CA ALA A 201 4.01 -0.19 -8.68
C ALA A 201 3.38 0.71 -9.75
N THR A 202 2.50 0.14 -10.57
CA THR A 202 1.69 0.87 -11.55
C THR A 202 0.29 0.28 -11.60
N LEU A 203 -0.74 1.12 -11.57
CA LEU A 203 -2.10 0.69 -11.91
C LEU A 203 -2.41 1.09 -13.36
N ALA A 204 -2.73 0.11 -14.18
CA ALA A 204 -3.42 0.29 -15.45
C ALA A 204 -4.92 0.04 -15.24
N ARG A 205 -5.75 1.03 -15.53
CA ARG A 205 -7.21 0.90 -15.35
C ARG A 205 -7.84 0.24 -16.57
N LYS A 206 -8.94 -0.47 -16.33
CA LYS A 206 -9.86 -0.91 -17.38
C LYS A 206 -10.33 0.30 -18.21
N ALA A 207 -10.11 0.26 -19.53
CA ALA A 207 -10.68 1.23 -20.45
C ALA A 207 -12.18 0.97 -20.64
N VAL A 208 -12.93 2.02 -21.03
CA VAL A 208 -14.39 1.95 -21.25
C VAL A 208 -14.74 0.92 -22.35
N GLU A 209 -13.83 0.69 -23.29
CA GLU A 209 -13.99 -0.24 -24.42
C GLU A 209 -13.67 -1.71 -24.09
N GLY A 210 -13.41 -2.02 -22.82
CA GLY A 210 -13.05 -3.36 -22.34
C GLY A 210 -11.65 -3.40 -21.73
N GLY A 211 -11.43 -4.38 -20.84
CA GLY A 211 -10.16 -4.58 -20.13
C GLY A 211 -10.32 -5.03 -18.67
N GLU A 212 -9.21 -5.15 -17.97
CA GLU A 212 -9.13 -5.47 -16.54
C GLU A 212 -8.41 -4.33 -15.81
N ASN A 213 -8.69 -4.13 -14.52
CA ASN A 213 -7.85 -3.25 -13.70
C ASN A 213 -6.62 -4.05 -13.28
N LEU A 214 -5.46 -3.67 -13.80
CA LEU A 214 -4.21 -4.37 -13.59
C LEU A 214 -3.29 -3.57 -12.68
N VAL A 215 -2.94 -4.14 -11.54
CA VAL A 215 -1.88 -3.62 -10.68
C VAL A 215 -0.61 -4.41 -10.94
N GLN A 216 0.41 -3.69 -11.38
CA GLN A 216 1.77 -4.19 -11.50
C GLN A 216 2.50 -3.82 -10.22
N ILE A 217 3.01 -4.81 -9.49
CA ILE A 217 3.84 -4.59 -8.30
C ILE A 217 5.19 -5.24 -8.54
N ARG A 218 6.27 -4.49 -8.31
CA ARG A 218 7.61 -5.05 -8.41
C ARG A 218 7.78 -6.15 -7.38
N ARG A 219 8.21 -7.32 -7.84
CA ARG A 219 8.34 -8.51 -7.01
C ARG A 219 9.35 -8.29 -5.90
N GLY A 220 9.10 -8.92 -4.75
CA GLY A 220 10.09 -9.10 -3.70
C GLY A 220 10.15 -7.99 -2.66
N GLY A 221 9.21 -7.05 -2.65
CA GLY A 221 9.13 -6.08 -1.55
C GLY A 221 8.78 -6.69 -0.19
N GLY A 222 8.30 -7.94 -0.17
CA GLY A 222 7.73 -8.61 1.00
C GLY A 222 6.24 -8.33 1.16
N LEU A 223 5.55 -9.13 1.97
CA LEU A 223 4.10 -9.03 2.16
C LEU A 223 3.67 -7.64 2.66
N ALA A 224 4.39 -7.09 3.64
CA ALA A 224 4.05 -5.80 4.20
C ALA A 224 4.15 -4.66 3.17
N PHE A 225 5.07 -4.76 2.20
CA PHE A 225 5.17 -3.82 1.09
C PHE A 225 3.96 -3.96 0.14
N GLU A 226 3.67 -5.18 -0.30
CA GLU A 226 2.54 -5.48 -1.20
C GLU A 226 1.21 -4.98 -0.62
N LEU A 227 0.93 -5.29 0.65
CA LEU A 227 -0.26 -4.83 1.35
C LEU A 227 -0.29 -3.30 1.50
N SER A 228 0.86 -2.65 1.71
CA SER A 228 0.96 -1.19 1.71
C SER A 228 0.59 -0.60 0.35
N VAL A 229 1.13 -1.14 -0.76
CA VAL A 229 0.81 -0.67 -2.12
C VAL A 229 -0.68 -0.76 -2.39
N ILE A 230 -1.30 -1.91 -2.08
CA ILE A 230 -2.72 -2.14 -2.31
C ILE A 230 -3.57 -1.20 -1.45
N LEU A 231 -3.31 -1.11 -0.14
CA LEU A 231 -4.06 -0.21 0.74
C LEU A 231 -3.96 1.24 0.30
N GLU A 232 -2.74 1.73 0.00
CA GLU A 232 -2.54 3.11 -0.43
C GLU A 232 -3.25 3.44 -1.73
N LEU A 233 -3.24 2.51 -2.69
CA LEU A 233 -4.01 2.68 -3.92
C LEU A 233 -5.49 2.92 -3.61
N PHE A 234 -6.10 2.12 -2.74
CA PHE A 234 -7.51 2.31 -2.36
C PHE A 234 -7.75 3.57 -1.54
N VAL A 235 -6.81 4.00 -0.70
CA VAL A 235 -6.88 5.29 0.00
C VAL A 235 -6.89 6.45 -1.01
N ILE A 236 -6.00 6.42 -2.02
CA ILE A 236 -5.95 7.44 -3.06
C ILE A 236 -7.27 7.46 -3.85
N LEU A 237 -7.77 6.29 -4.27
CA LEU A 237 -9.02 6.16 -5.00
C LEU A 237 -10.21 6.75 -4.21
N GLN A 238 -10.29 6.46 -2.91
CA GLN A 238 -11.30 7.02 -2.00
C GLN A 238 -11.17 8.54 -1.84
N SER A 239 -9.94 9.03 -1.64
CA SER A 239 -9.66 10.47 -1.55
C SER A 239 -10.09 11.23 -2.81
N LYS A 240 -9.87 10.63 -3.99
CA LYS A 240 -10.30 11.18 -5.28
C LYS A 240 -11.78 10.92 -5.61
N LYS A 241 -12.53 10.22 -4.75
CA LYS A 241 -13.91 9.76 -4.99
C LYS A 241 -14.06 8.99 -6.31
N THR A 242 -13.05 8.20 -6.64
CA THR A 242 -13.01 7.36 -7.83
C THR A 242 -13.10 5.90 -7.44
N GLN A 243 -13.76 5.09 -8.27
CA GLN A 243 -13.89 3.65 -8.06
C GLN A 243 -13.31 2.92 -9.27
N LEU A 244 -12.71 1.75 -9.04
CA LEU A 244 -12.35 0.84 -10.13
C LEU A 244 -13.62 0.22 -10.72
N LEU A 245 -13.63 0.06 -12.04
CA LEU A 245 -14.75 -0.46 -12.83
C LEU A 245 -14.70 -1.98 -12.93
#